data_AF-A0A9D2RWY9-F1
#
_entry.id   AF-A0A9D2RWY9-F1
#
_cell.length_a   1.000
_cell.length_b   1.000
_cell.length_c   1.000
_cell.angle_alpha   90.00
_cell.angle_beta   90.00
_cell.angle_gamma   90.00
#
_symmetry.space_group_name_H-M   'P 1'
#
loop_
_entity.id
_entity.type
_entity.pdbx_description
1 polymer ?
#
loop_
_entity_poly.entity_id
_entity_poly.type
_entity_poly.pdbx_seq_one_letter_code
_entity_poly.pdbx_strand_id
1 'polypeptide(L)'
;MPESFRFNWITAGRPYAEDMWDYDVYEEIGNYKDKVLLLHGSADSIVPLSYSDRAAQVYEDVEYHVIEGAGHGFSGSAFDEAVRYVFDYLQQIEII
;
A
#
# COMPACT_ATOMS: atom_id res chain seq x y z
N MET A 1 22.35 11.01 6.13
CA MET A 1 21.23 11.86 5.66
C MET A 1 21.17 13.21 6.39
N PRO A 2 20.55 14.29 5.85
CA PRO A 2 20.34 15.53 6.62
C PRO A 2 19.42 15.29 7.83
N GLU A 3 19.51 16.12 8.89
CA GLU A 3 18.66 15.99 10.09
C GLU A 3 17.17 16.10 9.77
N SER A 4 16.81 16.92 8.78
CA SER A 4 15.47 16.99 8.22
C SER A 4 15.51 17.24 6.71
N PHE A 5 14.53 16.71 6.00
CA PHE A 5 14.32 16.93 4.57
C PHE A 5 12.84 16.96 4.23
N ARG A 6 12.51 17.59 3.11
CA ARG A 6 11.16 17.60 2.54
C ARG A 6 11.10 16.64 1.36
N PHE A 7 10.13 15.74 1.38
CA PHE A 7 9.84 14.79 0.31
C PHE A 7 8.33 14.81 0.06
N ASN A 8 7.91 15.12 -1.17
CA ASN A 8 6.50 15.37 -1.48
C ASN A 8 5.88 16.41 -0.50
N TRP A 9 4.78 16.06 0.16
CA TRP A 9 4.09 16.86 1.17
C TRP A 9 4.56 16.57 2.61
N ILE A 10 5.52 15.66 2.81
CA ILE A 10 6.03 15.31 4.13
C ILE A 10 7.35 16.02 4.44
N THR A 11 7.51 16.42 5.69
CA THR A 11 8.80 16.79 6.28
C THR A 11 9.24 15.65 7.17
N ALA A 12 10.33 14.99 6.81
CA ALA A 12 10.86 13.83 7.51
C ALA A 12 12.20 14.16 8.17
N GLY A 13 12.55 13.38 9.19
CA GLY A 13 13.85 13.43 9.86
C GLY A 13 14.82 12.38 9.32
N ARG A 14 16.11 12.52 9.65
CA ARG A 14 17.16 11.54 9.31
C ARG A 14 16.73 10.07 9.52
N PRO A 15 16.14 9.67 10.68
CA PRO A 15 15.84 8.25 10.93
C PRO A 15 14.91 7.64 9.89
N TYR A 16 13.93 8.38 9.38
CA TYR A 16 12.99 7.87 8.37
C TYR A 16 13.69 7.37 7.10
N ALA A 17 14.73 8.08 6.66
CA ALA A 17 15.48 7.69 5.47
C ALA A 17 16.52 6.59 5.76
N GLU A 18 17.15 6.61 6.95
CA GLU A 18 18.16 5.63 7.33
C GLU A 18 17.54 4.26 7.63
N ASP A 19 16.38 4.22 8.29
CA ASP A 19 15.66 2.98 8.59
C ASP A 19 15.22 2.25 7.31
N MET A 20 14.95 3.00 6.22
CA MET A 20 14.48 2.44 4.94
C MET A 20 15.60 2.19 3.93
N TRP A 21 16.84 2.62 4.20
CA TRP A 21 17.91 2.66 3.19
C TRP A 21 18.28 1.27 2.66
N ASP A 22 18.40 0.30 3.57
CA ASP A 22 18.74 -1.10 3.28
C ASP A 22 17.58 -2.05 3.66
N TYR A 23 16.37 -1.52 3.80
CA TYR A 23 15.22 -2.30 4.24
C TYR A 23 14.57 -3.07 3.08
N ASP A 24 14.60 -4.40 3.15
CA ASP A 24 13.87 -5.24 2.21
C ASP A 24 12.42 -5.41 2.68
N VAL A 25 11.56 -4.51 2.21
CA VAL A 25 10.12 -4.56 2.47
C VAL A 25 9.52 -5.89 2.01
N TYR A 26 10.01 -6.49 0.92
CA TYR A 26 9.44 -7.73 0.39
C TYR A 26 9.85 -8.94 1.24
N GLU A 27 11.06 -8.95 1.79
CA GLU A 27 11.43 -9.95 2.79
C GLU A 27 10.54 -9.84 4.04
N GLU A 28 10.33 -8.63 4.55
CA GLU A 28 9.49 -8.41 5.74
C GLU A 28 8.05 -8.88 5.50
N ILE A 29 7.40 -8.36 4.47
CA ILE A 29 5.96 -8.62 4.27
C ILE A 29 5.68 -10.10 3.97
N GLY A 30 6.67 -10.85 3.43
CA GLY A 30 6.57 -12.30 3.25
C GLY A 30 6.48 -13.09 4.56
N ASN A 31 6.89 -12.48 5.67
CA ASN A 31 6.75 -13.04 7.02
C ASN A 31 5.37 -12.80 7.63
N TYR A 32 4.54 -11.92 7.04
CA TYR A 32 3.17 -11.69 7.50
C TYR A 32 2.25 -12.82 7.00
N LYS A 33 1.61 -13.52 7.94
CA LYS A 33 0.86 -14.76 7.68
C LYS A 33 -0.65 -14.63 7.79
N ASP A 34 -1.13 -13.51 8.28
CA ASP A 34 -2.56 -13.23 8.32
C ASP A 34 -3.05 -12.71 6.96
N LYS A 35 -4.37 -12.68 6.80
CA LYS A 35 -5.02 -12.28 5.56
C LYS A 35 -4.78 -10.80 5.25
N VAL A 36 -4.43 -10.46 4.02
CA VAL A 36 -4.19 -9.09 3.55
C VAL A 36 -5.19 -8.67 2.48
N LEU A 37 -5.74 -7.46 2.60
CA LEU A 37 -6.35 -6.74 1.48
C LEU A 37 -5.35 -5.73 0.94
N LEU A 38 -5.00 -5.83 -0.34
CA LEU A 38 -4.13 -4.90 -1.05
C LEU A 38 -4.95 -4.14 -2.11
N LEU A 39 -4.93 -2.81 -2.05
CA LEU A 39 -5.59 -1.94 -3.02
C LEU A 39 -4.56 -1.04 -3.69
N HIS A 40 -4.64 -0.88 -5.02
CA HIS A 40 -3.76 0.03 -5.76
C HIS A 40 -4.52 0.77 -6.87
N GLY A 41 -4.17 2.01 -7.17
CA GLY A 41 -4.82 2.79 -8.22
C GLY A 41 -4.05 2.70 -9.54
N SER A 42 -4.69 2.32 -10.66
CA SER A 42 -3.97 2.13 -11.94
C SER A 42 -3.33 3.41 -12.49
N ALA A 43 -3.78 4.59 -12.03
CA ALA A 43 -3.26 5.90 -12.40
C ALA A 43 -2.46 6.58 -11.26
N ASP A 44 -1.97 5.81 -10.28
CA ASP A 44 -1.05 6.33 -9.26
C ASP A 44 0.27 6.78 -9.92
N SER A 45 0.54 8.09 -9.84
CA SER A 45 1.73 8.72 -10.40
C SER A 45 2.91 8.83 -9.42
N ILE A 46 2.73 8.33 -8.19
CA ILE A 46 3.68 8.46 -7.08
C ILE A 46 4.30 7.10 -6.76
N VAL A 47 3.48 6.05 -6.72
CA VAL A 47 3.92 4.67 -6.49
C VAL A 47 3.58 3.84 -7.72
N PRO A 48 4.56 3.19 -8.39
CA PRO A 48 4.28 2.34 -9.54
C PRO A 48 3.45 1.11 -9.17
N LEU A 49 2.49 0.75 -10.04
CA LEU A 49 1.65 -0.44 -9.89
C LEU A 49 2.44 -1.73 -9.66
N SER A 50 3.62 -1.84 -10.29
CA SER A 50 4.50 -3.01 -10.19
C SER A 50 4.96 -3.33 -8.76
N TYR A 51 4.88 -2.36 -7.83
CA TYR A 51 5.23 -2.60 -6.43
C TYR A 51 4.15 -3.44 -5.76
N SER A 52 2.88 -3.13 -6.02
CA SER A 52 1.76 -3.94 -5.53
C SER A 52 1.66 -5.27 -6.27
N ASP A 53 1.97 -5.33 -7.57
CA ASP A 53 2.07 -6.61 -8.29
C ASP A 53 3.11 -7.53 -7.62
N ARG A 54 4.27 -6.99 -7.23
CA ARG A 54 5.29 -7.76 -6.52
C ARG A 54 4.85 -8.13 -5.11
N ALA A 55 4.23 -7.20 -4.36
CA ALA A 55 3.73 -7.49 -3.02
C ALA A 55 2.67 -8.60 -3.02
N ALA A 56 1.78 -8.62 -4.02
CA ALA A 56 0.77 -9.65 -4.19
C ALA A 56 1.35 -11.05 -4.47
N GLN A 57 2.58 -11.13 -5.00
CA GLN A 57 3.31 -12.40 -5.17
C GLN A 57 4.05 -12.86 -3.91
N VAL A 58 4.21 -11.96 -2.95
CA VAL A 58 5.02 -12.18 -1.74
C VAL A 58 4.15 -12.53 -0.53
N TYR A 59 3.01 -11.87 -0.37
CA TYR A 59 2.04 -12.21 0.68
C TYR A 59 1.48 -13.63 0.45
N GLU A 60 1.28 -14.36 1.55
CA GLU A 60 0.77 -15.74 1.51
C GLU A 60 -0.74 -15.80 1.26
N ASP A 61 -1.51 -14.94 1.92
CA ASP A 61 -2.97 -14.82 1.76
C ASP A 61 -3.31 -13.35 1.50
N VAL A 62 -3.47 -13.01 0.22
CA VAL A 62 -3.73 -11.64 -0.24
C VAL A 62 -4.87 -11.59 -1.23
N GLU A 63 -5.82 -10.70 -0.95
CA GLU A 63 -6.82 -10.23 -1.90
C GLU A 63 -6.32 -8.92 -2.52
N TYR A 64 -6.00 -8.92 -3.81
CA TYR A 64 -5.42 -7.78 -4.50
C TYR A 64 -6.37 -7.20 -5.55
N HIS A 65 -6.72 -5.92 -5.39
CA HIS A 65 -7.54 -5.17 -6.36
C HIS A 65 -6.81 -3.95 -6.90
N VAL A 66 -6.96 -3.74 -8.21
CA VAL A 66 -6.54 -2.52 -8.90
C VAL A 66 -7.78 -1.69 -9.25
N ILE A 67 -7.85 -0.47 -8.72
CA ILE A 67 -8.94 0.46 -8.98
C ILE A 67 -8.60 1.26 -10.24
N GLU A 68 -9.31 0.97 -11.32
CA GLU A 68 -9.04 1.54 -12.64
C GLU A 68 -9.22 3.07 -12.66
N GLY A 69 -8.25 3.79 -13.22
CA GLY A 69 -8.22 5.25 -13.28
C GLY A 69 -7.98 5.95 -11.95
N ALA A 70 -7.85 5.23 -10.84
CA ALA A 70 -7.64 5.83 -9.53
C ALA A 70 -6.18 6.28 -9.34
N GLY A 71 -6.00 7.49 -8.79
CA GLY A 71 -4.69 7.99 -8.39
C GLY A 71 -4.33 7.63 -6.94
N HIS A 72 -3.17 8.11 -6.49
CA HIS A 72 -2.55 7.78 -5.20
C HIS A 72 -3.46 7.87 -3.97
N GLY A 73 -4.37 8.85 -3.94
CA GLY A 73 -5.24 9.12 -2.79
C GLY A 73 -6.66 8.56 -2.92
N PHE A 74 -6.96 7.77 -3.96
CA PHE A 74 -8.31 7.26 -4.25
C PHE A 74 -9.41 8.33 -4.11
N SER A 75 -9.34 9.42 -4.87
CA SER A 75 -10.32 10.51 -4.75
C SER A 75 -11.65 10.23 -5.47
N GLY A 76 -12.75 10.83 -5.01
CA GLY A 76 -14.05 10.75 -5.68
C GLY A 76 -14.63 9.34 -5.63
N SER A 77 -15.17 8.83 -6.74
CA SER A 77 -15.77 7.49 -6.79
C SER A 77 -14.78 6.37 -6.47
N ALA A 78 -13.49 6.57 -6.71
CA ALA A 78 -12.45 5.62 -6.32
C ALA A 78 -12.33 5.47 -4.80
N PHE A 79 -12.64 6.53 -4.04
CA PHE A 79 -12.69 6.47 -2.57
C PHE A 79 -13.79 5.51 -2.12
N ASP A 80 -14.99 5.71 -2.67
CA ASP A 80 -16.16 4.92 -2.32
C ASP A 80 -15.95 3.44 -2.69
N GLU A 81 -15.29 3.18 -3.82
CA GLU A 81 -14.92 1.83 -4.23
C GLU A 81 -13.88 1.19 -3.28
N ALA A 82 -12.83 1.94 -2.90
CA ALA A 82 -11.84 1.46 -1.93
C ALA A 82 -12.49 1.14 -0.57
N VAL A 83 -13.38 2.00 -0.09
CA VAL A 83 -14.16 1.78 1.15
C VAL A 83 -15.01 0.53 1.04
N ARG A 84 -15.66 0.31 -0.11
CA ARG A 84 -16.45 -0.91 -0.34
C ARG A 84 -15.58 -2.17 -0.26
N TYR A 85 -14.41 -2.19 -0.93
CA TYR A 85 -13.49 -3.33 -0.81
C TYR A 85 -13.10 -3.60 0.65
N VAL A 86 -12.81 -2.56 1.44
CA VAL A 86 -12.48 -2.71 2.86
C VAL A 86 -13.65 -3.31 3.64
N PHE A 87 -14.88 -2.82 3.45
CA PHE A 87 -16.06 -3.36 4.14
C PHE A 87 -16.35 -4.81 3.76
N ASP A 88 -16.37 -5.10 2.46
CA ASP A 88 -16.61 -6.45 1.93
C ASP A 88 -15.57 -7.44 2.48
N TYR A 89 -14.30 -7.01 2.50
CA TYR A 89 -13.21 -7.81 3.03
C TYR A 89 -13.33 -8.07 4.54
N LEU A 90 -13.63 -7.06 5.35
CA LEU A 90 -13.82 -7.22 6.80
C LEU A 90 -14.99 -8.15 7.15
N GLN A 91 -16.07 -8.12 6.37
CA GLN A 91 -17.18 -9.08 6.50
C GLN A 91 -16.74 -10.50 6.09
N GLN A 92 -16.02 -10.63 4.97
CA GLN A 92 -15.50 -11.93 4.50
C GLN A 92 -14.59 -12.61 5.52
N ILE A 93 -13.83 -11.84 6.29
CA ILE A 93 -12.94 -12.36 7.35
C ILE A 93 -13.58 -12.35 8.74
N GLU A 94 -14.89 -12.13 8.83
CA GLU A 94 -15.70 -12.23 10.05
C GLU A 94 -15.26 -11.29 11.20
N ILE A 95 -14.68 -10.13 10.87
CA ILE A 95 -14.34 -9.09 11.87
C ILE A 95 -15.56 -8.22 12.21
N ILE A 96 -16.44 -7.98 11.24
CA ILE A 96 -17.68 -7.19 11.38
C ILE A 96 -18.90 -7.93 10.87
#